data_AF-A0A1R1HZ30-F1
#
_entry.id   AF-A0A1R1HZ30-F1
#
_cell.length_a   1.000
_cell.length_b   1.000
_cell.length_c   1.000
_cell.angle_alpha   90.00
_cell.angle_beta   90.00
_cell.angle_gamma   90.00
#
_symmetry.space_group_name_H-M   'P 1'
#
loop_
_entity.id
_entity.type
_entity.pdbx_description
1 polymer ?
#
loop_
_entity_poly.entity_id
_entity_poly.type
_entity_poly.pdbx_seq_one_letter_code
_entity_poly.pdbx_strand_id
1 'polypeptide(L)'
;MEIVHGIFFLLHLIGFAALFGGAFVQLKGPHRMVNPAMFHGALTMLISGLALVGILEMGDGHVNNIKIGIKLLVLIAIFVLVLINRKKGQVAPGHFWGIFALTLLNAGIAVFW
;
A
#
# COMPACT_ATOMS: atom_id res chain seq x y z
N MET A 1 -0.62 -17.10 17.80
CA MET A 1 -0.21 -16.21 16.69
C MET A 1 -1.12 -14.99 16.50
N GLU A 2 -2.27 -14.91 17.18
CA GLU A 2 -3.26 -13.84 16.96
C GLU A 2 -2.74 -12.43 17.25
N ILE A 3 -2.01 -12.22 18.35
CA ILE A 3 -1.44 -10.89 18.67
C ILE A 3 -0.47 -10.44 17.59
N VAL A 4 0.40 -11.34 17.10
CA VAL A 4 1.38 -11.03 16.05
C VAL A 4 0.66 -10.68 14.75
N HIS A 5 -0.35 -11.46 14.36
CA HIS A 5 -1.21 -11.14 13.21
C HIS A 5 -1.88 -9.76 13.38
N GLY A 6 -2.45 -9.48 14.55
CA GLY A 6 -3.08 -8.20 14.88
C GLY A 6 -2.13 -7.00 14.77
N ILE A 7 -0.88 -7.14 15.24
CA ILE A 7 0.16 -6.11 15.11
C ILE A 7 0.44 -5.82 13.64
N PHE A 8 0.73 -6.84 12.83
CA PHE A 8 1.03 -6.62 11.41
C PHE A 8 -0.19 -6.12 10.63
N PHE A 9 -1.39 -6.56 10.98
CA PHE A 9 -2.62 -6.06 10.39
C PHE A 9 -2.81 -4.57 10.69
N LEU A 10 -2.61 -4.15 11.94
CA LEU A 10 -2.65 -2.74 12.31
C LEU A 10 -1.58 -1.92 11.58
N LEU A 11 -0.34 -2.42 11.51
CA LEU A 11 0.73 -1.77 10.75
C LEU A 11 0.37 -1.63 9.27
N HIS A 12 -0.27 -2.64 8.68
CA HIS A 12 -0.72 -2.60 7.29
C HIS A 12 -1.77 -1.51 7.06
N LEU A 13 -2.72 -1.38 7.99
CA LEU A 13 -3.74 -0.30 7.96
C LEU A 13 -3.13 1.08 8.14
N ILE A 14 -2.16 1.24 9.06
CA ILE A 14 -1.42 2.49 9.24
C ILE A 14 -0.65 2.84 7.96
N GLY A 15 0.00 1.85 7.33
CA GLY A 15 0.69 2.02 6.06
C GLY A 15 -0.25 2.51 4.96
N PHE A 16 -1.44 1.92 4.86
CA PHE A 16 -2.49 2.37 3.94
C PHE A 16 -2.92 3.80 4.23
N ALA A 17 -3.21 4.13 5.50
CA ALA A 17 -3.61 5.48 5.89
C ALA A 17 -2.54 6.53 5.56
N ALA A 18 -1.26 6.21 5.80
CA ALA A 18 -0.13 7.09 5.47
C ALA A 18 0.03 7.27 3.95
N LEU A 19 -0.08 6.19 3.17
CA LEU A 19 0.02 6.22 1.72
C LEU A 19 -1.15 6.97 1.08
N PHE A 20 -2.37 6.55 1.38
CA PHE A 20 -3.57 7.13 0.79
C PHE A 20 -3.81 8.56 1.31
N GLY A 21 -3.69 8.78 2.62
CA GLY A 21 -3.82 10.12 3.22
C GLY A 21 -2.74 11.07 2.72
N GLY A 22 -1.50 10.59 2.60
CA GLY A 22 -0.39 11.35 2.00
C GLY A 22 -0.65 11.73 0.55
N ALA A 23 -1.27 10.87 -0.25
CA ALA A 23 -1.69 11.20 -1.61
C ALA A 23 -2.92 12.14 -1.62
N PHE A 24 -3.85 11.95 -0.69
CA PHE A 24 -5.10 12.73 -0.61
C PHE A 24 -4.85 14.21 -0.35
N VAL A 25 -3.93 14.55 0.54
CA VAL A 25 -3.57 15.95 0.81
C VAL A 25 -2.91 16.65 -0.39
N GLN A 26 -2.33 15.90 -1.32
CA GLN A 26 -1.73 16.42 -2.54
C GLN A 26 -2.77 16.74 -3.64
N LEU A 27 -4.05 16.37 -3.47
CA LEU A 27 -5.10 16.61 -4.48
C LEU A 27 -5.32 18.10 -4.78
N LYS A 28 -5.19 18.95 -3.76
CA LYS A 28 -5.46 20.40 -3.85
C LYS A 28 -4.20 21.27 -4.02
N GLY A 29 -3.02 20.66 -4.10
CA GLY A 29 -1.75 21.39 -4.20
C GLY A 29 -1.42 21.87 -5.61
N PRO A 30 -0.75 23.03 -5.79
CA PRO A 30 -0.32 23.53 -7.10
C PRO A 30 0.72 22.59 -7.75
N HIS A 31 1.51 21.90 -6.93
CA HIS A 31 2.48 20.89 -7.33
C HIS A 31 2.28 19.64 -6.50
N ARG A 32 2.07 18.50 -7.16
CA ARG A 32 1.92 17.20 -6.51
C ARG A 32 3.28 16.59 -6.31
N MET A 33 3.57 16.13 -5.09
CA MET A 33 4.83 15.49 -4.72
C MET A 33 4.60 14.21 -3.94
N VAL A 34 5.57 13.30 -4.02
CA VAL A 34 5.62 12.15 -3.10
C VAL A 34 6.20 12.64 -1.78
N ASN A 35 5.34 12.79 -0.77
CA ASN A 35 5.77 13.17 0.57
C ASN A 35 6.30 11.94 1.36
N PRO A 36 6.98 12.15 2.50
CA PRO A 36 7.51 11.05 3.30
C PRO A 36 6.44 10.05 3.75
N ALA A 37 5.22 10.50 4.06
CA ALA A 37 4.12 9.62 4.47
C ALA A 37 3.75 8.61 3.37
N MET A 38 3.77 9.03 2.10
CA MET A 38 3.54 8.12 0.97
C MET A 38 4.62 7.04 0.85
N PHE A 39 5.89 7.42 0.96
CA PHE A 39 7.00 6.49 0.86
C PHE A 39 7.03 5.48 2.01
N HIS A 40 6.97 5.97 3.25
CA HIS A 40 6.97 5.10 4.43
C HIS A 40 5.69 4.27 4.50
N GLY A 41 4.53 4.83 4.14
CA GLY A 41 3.27 4.09 4.08
C GLY A 41 3.32 2.90 3.12
N ALA A 42 3.80 3.13 1.89
CA ALA A 42 3.95 2.05 0.91
C ALA A 42 4.94 0.98 1.37
N LEU A 43 6.07 1.37 1.98
CA LEU A 43 7.05 0.43 2.52
C LEU A 43 6.48 -0.39 3.69
N THR A 44 5.80 0.26 4.62
CA THR A 44 5.14 -0.39 5.75
C THR A 44 4.09 -1.38 5.26
N MET A 45 3.26 -1.01 4.28
CA MET A 45 2.30 -1.93 3.67
C MET A 45 2.98 -3.15 3.07
N LEU A 46 4.09 -2.97 2.34
CA LEU A 46 4.78 -4.08 1.69
C LEU A 46 5.34 -5.07 2.71
N ILE A 47 6.05 -4.58 3.72
CA ILE A 47 6.66 -5.42 4.77
C ILE A 47 5.58 -6.13 5.60
N SER A 48 4.58 -5.38 6.07
CA SER A 48 3.49 -5.95 6.87
C SER A 48 2.63 -6.92 6.06
N GLY A 49 2.39 -6.66 4.77
CA GLY A 49 1.65 -7.55 3.90
C GLY A 49 2.34 -8.89 3.71
N LEU A 50 3.65 -8.89 3.46
CA LEU A 50 4.44 -10.13 3.35
C LEU A 50 4.46 -10.90 4.69
N ALA A 51 4.58 -10.19 5.81
CA ALA A 51 4.54 -10.81 7.13
C ALA A 51 3.17 -11.46 7.41
N LEU A 52 2.06 -10.80 7.06
CA LEU A 52 0.71 -11.34 7.22
C LEU A 52 0.51 -12.62 6.41
N VAL A 53 0.98 -12.65 5.15
CA VAL A 53 0.92 -13.85 4.32
C VAL A 53 1.70 -14.99 4.96
N GLY A 54 2.94 -14.73 5.40
CA GLY A 54 3.75 -15.74 6.09
C GLY A 54 3.07 -16.29 7.35
N ILE A 55 2.42 -15.44 8.15
CA ILE A 55 1.67 -15.87 9.34
C ILE A 55 0.45 -16.72 8.97
N LEU A 56 -0.27 -16.36 7.90
CA LEU A 56 -1.44 -17.10 7.44
C LEU A 56 -1.07 -18.47 6.89
N GLU A 57 0.04 -18.56 6.14
CA GLU A 57 0.57 -19.82 5.59
C GLU A 57 1.12 -20.77 6.68
N MET A 58 1.47 -20.24 7.87
CA MET A 58 1.86 -21.06 9.03
C MET A 58 0.67 -21.63 9.81
N GLY A 59 -0.56 -21.21 9.49
CA GLY A 59 -1.77 -21.73 10.12
C GLY A 59 -2.44 -22.84 9.31
N ASP A 60 -3.50 -23.41 9.87
CA ASP A 60 -4.22 -24.55 9.27
C ASP A 60 -5.36 -24.10 8.32
N GLY A 61 -5.52 -22.79 8.11
CA GLY A 61 -6.60 -22.20 7.33
C GLY A 61 -6.31 -22.16 5.84
N HIS A 62 -7.36 -22.17 5.01
CA HIS A 62 -7.19 -22.03 3.57
C HIS A 62 -6.81 -20.58 3.20
N VAL A 63 -5.60 -20.42 2.65
CA VAL A 63 -5.12 -19.15 2.11
C VAL A 63 -5.50 -18.99 0.64
N ASN A 64 -6.20 -17.89 0.30
CA ASN A 64 -6.49 -17.52 -1.09
C ASN A 64 -5.26 -16.82 -1.70
N ASN A 65 -4.36 -17.64 -2.26
CA ASN A 65 -3.12 -17.17 -2.87
C ASN A 65 -3.32 -16.32 -4.12
N ILE A 66 -4.43 -16.46 -4.84
CA ILE A 66 -4.74 -15.61 -6.01
C ILE A 66 -5.02 -14.18 -5.55
N LYS A 67 -5.88 -14.02 -4.53
CA LYS A 67 -6.19 -12.70 -3.94
C LYS A 67 -4.93 -12.02 -3.40
N ILE A 68 -4.10 -12.76 -2.69
CA ILE A 68 -2.83 -12.26 -2.16
C ILE A 68 -1.87 -11.84 -3.28
N GLY A 69 -1.71 -12.68 -4.30
CA GLY A 69 -0.84 -12.41 -5.43
C GLY A 69 -1.23 -11.13 -6.18
N ILE A 70 -2.53 -10.92 -6.43
CA ILE A 70 -3.02 -9.70 -7.07
C ILE A 70 -2.77 -8.47 -6.19
N LYS A 71 -3.08 -8.53 -4.88
CA LYS A 71 -2.81 -7.41 -3.96
C LYS A 71 -1.33 -7.05 -3.90
N LEU A 72 -0.47 -8.07 -3.84
CA LEU A 72 0.98 -7.86 -3.81
C LEU A 72 1.46 -7.20 -5.10
N LEU A 73 1.01 -7.65 -6.27
CA LEU A 73 1.39 -7.08 -7.55
C LEU A 73 0.95 -5.61 -7.67
N VAL A 74 -0.29 -5.30 -7.28
CA VAL A 74 -0.79 -3.92 -7.25
C VAL A 74 0.04 -3.06 -6.28
N LEU A 75 0.34 -3.58 -5.09
CA LEU A 75 1.15 -2.88 -4.10
C LEU A 75 2.58 -2.63 -4.58
N ILE A 76 3.20 -3.58 -5.29
CA ILE A 76 4.51 -3.40 -5.91
C ILE A 76 4.47 -2.29 -6.97
N ALA A 77 3.44 -2.28 -7.81
CA ALA A 77 3.27 -1.21 -8.82
C ALA A 77 3.17 0.17 -8.15
N ILE A 78 2.39 0.29 -7.07
CA ILE A 78 2.31 1.53 -6.28
C ILE A 78 3.67 1.90 -5.69
N PHE A 79 4.35 0.95 -5.06
CA PHE A 79 5.65 1.18 -4.43
C PHE A 79 6.70 1.65 -5.46
N VAL A 80 6.73 1.05 -6.65
CA VAL A 80 7.62 1.48 -7.74
C VAL A 80 7.30 2.92 -8.16
N LEU A 81 6.03 3.26 -8.39
CA LEU A 81 5.63 4.63 -8.72
C LEU A 81 6.04 5.62 -7.63
N VAL A 82 5.84 5.28 -6.36
CA VAL A 82 6.28 6.10 -5.22
C VAL A 82 7.81 6.25 -5.21
N LEU A 83 8.55 5.15 -5.35
CA LEU A 83 10.01 5.09 -5.29
C LEU A 83 10.68 5.93 -6.39
N ILE A 84 10.25 5.78 -7.65
CA ILE A 84 10.85 6.52 -8.77
C ILE A 84 10.52 8.02 -8.75
N ASN A 85 9.44 8.41 -8.06
CA ASN A 85 9.01 9.80 -7.96
C ASN A 85 9.39 10.47 -6.62
N ARG A 86 9.93 9.73 -5.63
CA ARG A 86 10.21 10.23 -4.26
C ARG A 86 11.16 11.43 -4.17
N LYS A 87 12.04 11.59 -5.16
CA LYS A 87 13.04 12.68 -5.20
C LYS A 87 12.65 13.81 -6.16
N LYS A 88 11.49 13.72 -6.81
CA LYS A 88 11.05 14.72 -7.79
C LYS A 88 10.29 15.83 -7.07
N GLY A 89 10.61 17.08 -7.40
CA GLY A 89 9.86 18.24 -6.91
C GLY A 89 8.42 18.31 -7.45
N GLN A 90 8.15 17.66 -8.58
CA GLN A 90 6.83 17.54 -9.16
C GLN A 90 6.64 16.16 -9.79
N VAL A 91 5.52 15.51 -9.46
CA VAL A 91 5.12 14.20 -9.97
C VAL A 91 4.25 14.41 -11.20
N ALA A 92 4.53 13.66 -12.27
CA ALA A 92 3.70 13.66 -13.46
C ALA A 92 2.24 13.28 -13.12
N PRO A 93 1.21 13.92 -13.71
CA PRO A 93 -0.18 13.66 -13.37
C PRO A 93 -0.58 12.19 -13.45
N GLY A 94 -0.11 11.46 -14.46
CA GLY A 94 -0.38 10.03 -14.62
C GLY A 94 0.20 9.17 -13.49
N HIS A 95 1.42 9.47 -13.03
CA HIS A 95 2.01 8.74 -11.89
C HIS A 95 1.27 9.02 -10.59
N PHE A 96 0.89 10.28 -10.34
CA PHE A 96 0.15 10.64 -9.14
C PHE A 96 -1.22 9.95 -9.10
N TRP A 97 -1.99 10.04 -10.19
CA TRP A 97 -3.29 9.39 -10.28
C TRP A 97 -3.16 7.87 -10.27
N GLY A 98 -2.09 7.32 -10.84
CA GLY A 98 -1.74 5.90 -10.71
C GLY A 98 -1.56 5.49 -9.25
N ILE A 99 -0.75 6.21 -8.47
CA ILE A 99 -0.59 5.94 -7.03
C ILE A 99 -1.94 6.01 -6.31
N PHE A 100 -2.71 7.08 -6.52
CA PHE A 100 -3.98 7.29 -5.83
C PHE A 100 -5.01 6.19 -6.15
N ALA A 101 -5.25 5.93 -7.45
CA ALA A 101 -6.25 4.98 -7.92
C ALA A 101 -5.85 3.53 -7.60
N LEU A 102 -4.58 3.16 -7.79
CA LEU A 102 -4.12 1.81 -7.45
C LEU A 102 -4.16 1.57 -5.95
N THR A 103 -3.88 2.57 -5.11
CA THR A 103 -3.99 2.44 -3.65
C THR A 103 -5.45 2.18 -3.25
N LEU A 104 -6.40 2.91 -3.83
CA LEU A 104 -7.82 2.70 -3.61
C LEU A 104 -8.28 1.33 -4.13
N LEU A 105 -7.82 0.92 -5.31
CA LEU A 105 -8.09 -0.40 -5.89
C LEU A 105 -7.57 -1.52 -4.97
N ASN A 106 -6.35 -1.41 -4.46
CA ASN A 106 -5.77 -2.40 -3.56
C ASN A 106 -6.58 -2.55 -2.26
N ALA A 107 -7.12 -1.44 -1.73
CA ALA A 107 -8.03 -1.46 -0.60
C ALA A 107 -9.40 -2.06 -0.97
N GLY A 108 -9.95 -1.73 -2.14
CA GLY A 108 -11.18 -2.33 -2.65
C GLY A 108 -11.08 -3.84 -2.79
N ILE A 109 -9.96 -4.33 -3.35
CA ILE A 109 -9.64 -5.76 -3.42
C ILE A 109 -9.56 -6.38 -2.02
N ALA A 110 -9.09 -5.64 -1.00
CA ALA A 110 -9.04 -6.18 0.36
C ALA A 110 -10.44 -6.33 0.98
N VAL A 111 -11.36 -5.42 0.66
CA VAL A 111 -12.67 -5.29 1.31
C VAL A 111 -13.77 -6.07 0.59
N PHE A 112 -13.79 -6.08 -0.75
CA PHE A 112 -14.93 -6.56 -1.54
C PHE A 112 -14.73 -7.92 -2.20
N TRP A 113 -13.52 -8.46 -2.21
CA TRP A 113 -13.18 -9.76 -2.80
C TRP A 113 -12.25 -10.49 -1.85
#